data_AF-A0A835RVI4-F1
#
_entry.id   AF-A0A835RVI4-F1
#
_cell.length_a   1.000
_cell.length_b   1.000
_cell.length_c   1.000
_cell.angle_alpha   90.00
_cell.angle_beta   90.00
_cell.angle_gamma   90.00
#
_symmetry.space_group_name_H-M   'P 1'
#
loop_
_entity.id
_entity.type
_entity.pdbx_description
1 polymer ?
#
loop_
_entity_poly.entity_id
_entity_poly.type
_entity_poly.pdbx_seq_one_letter_code
_entity_poly.pdbx_strand_id
1 'polypeptide(L)'
;MSTINSLFNRATFGTRCKTCLNLAISRIKLLHNRRELQLKHMRKEIAEYLQNGQEAIARIKVEHVICEQNVAESYEILELFCEQLIARIPIIEAQRDCPVELLEAVATIIFASPRCSDLPELLQVRNLLTTKYGKEFVSAAAELRPDSCVNRLVIEKLSVGAPSVERRLDVLKEISEEYNLRWDSTSTEKEFSKKHEDLLDGSIPITNKPSSIKAGPTEPTLPSPKTTSGRDRVHGIDETRASNSSSDAMERAQAALAVAERALASAHAAAELTKVKLFSQGSKAKHFG
;
A
#
# COMPACT_ATOMS: atom_id res chain seq x y z
N MET A 1 -25.80 3.43 18.30
CA MET A 1 -24.34 3.67 18.22
C MET A 1 -23.85 4.71 19.24
N SER A 2 -24.33 4.74 20.50
CA SER A 2 -24.06 5.93 21.36
C SER A 2 -23.89 5.74 22.88
N THR A 3 -24.04 4.55 23.47
CA THR A 3 -23.85 4.37 24.93
C THR A 3 -22.42 3.97 25.30
N ILE A 4 -21.81 3.07 24.51
CA ILE A 4 -20.42 2.61 24.73
C ILE A 4 -19.42 3.75 24.52
N ASN A 5 -19.60 4.58 23.50
CA ASN A 5 -18.74 5.74 23.24
C ASN A 5 -18.83 6.81 24.35
N SER A 6 -20.00 6.94 24.99
CA SER A 6 -20.20 7.86 26.11
C SER A 6 -19.46 7.40 27.38
N LEU A 7 -19.53 6.10 27.70
CA LEU A 7 -18.80 5.50 28.82
C LEU A 7 -17.28 5.56 28.62
N PHE A 8 -16.81 5.35 27.38
CA PHE A 8 -15.38 5.48 27.03
C PHE A 8 -14.85 6.91 27.18
N ASN A 9 -15.67 7.94 26.94
CA ASN A 9 -15.24 9.33 27.05
C ASN A 9 -15.07 9.81 28.50
N ARG A 10 -15.68 9.12 29.48
CA ARG A 10 -15.54 9.44 30.91
C ARG A 10 -14.43 8.65 31.62
N ALA A 11 -13.90 7.62 30.97
CA ALA A 11 -12.90 6.72 31.54
C ALA A 11 -11.49 7.33 31.54
N THR A 12 -10.71 7.04 32.58
CA THR A 12 -9.30 7.47 32.69
C THR A 12 -8.46 6.88 31.55
N PHE A 13 -7.31 7.51 31.26
CA PHE A 13 -6.35 7.02 30.28
C PHE A 13 -6.08 5.52 30.46
N GLY A 14 -5.78 5.06 31.67
CA GLY A 14 -5.41 3.67 31.93
C GLY A 14 -6.57 2.71 31.74
N THR A 15 -7.79 3.08 32.14
CA THR A 15 -8.97 2.23 31.87
C THR A 15 -9.17 2.04 30.36
N ARG A 16 -9.08 3.12 29.58
CA ARG A 16 -9.23 3.06 28.12
C ARG A 16 -8.07 2.30 27.47
N CYS A 17 -6.84 2.58 27.88
CA CYS A 17 -5.64 1.96 27.36
C CYS A 17 -5.66 0.44 27.63
N LYS A 18 -5.97 0.04 28.87
CA LYS A 18 -6.14 -1.37 29.25
C LYS A 18 -7.15 -2.07 28.38
N THR A 19 -8.30 -1.44 28.17
CA THR A 19 -9.37 -2.03 27.37
C THR A 19 -8.92 -2.21 25.92
N CYS A 20 -8.31 -1.19 25.31
CA CYS A 20 -7.80 -1.27 23.94
C CYS A 20 -6.73 -2.36 23.80
N LEU A 21 -5.79 -2.47 24.74
CA LEU A 21 -4.75 -3.50 24.72
C LEU A 21 -5.33 -4.92 24.85
N ASN A 22 -6.31 -5.15 25.74
CA ASN A 22 -6.98 -6.47 25.85
C ASN A 22 -7.76 -6.84 24.58
N LEU A 23 -8.41 -5.85 23.96
CA LEU A 23 -9.11 -6.06 22.69
C LEU A 23 -8.12 -6.35 21.56
N ALA A 24 -6.96 -5.69 21.53
CA ALA A 24 -5.89 -5.97 20.57
C ALA A 24 -5.37 -7.41 20.70
N ILE A 25 -5.09 -7.88 21.92
CA ILE A 25 -4.68 -9.27 22.19
C ILE A 25 -5.77 -10.26 21.71
N SER A 26 -7.03 -9.99 22.06
CA SER A 26 -8.15 -10.84 21.63
C SER A 26 -8.29 -10.89 20.10
N ARG A 27 -8.04 -9.76 19.43
CA ARG A 27 -8.05 -9.66 17.96
C ARG A 27 -6.89 -10.41 17.33
N ILE A 28 -5.67 -10.29 17.88
CA ILE A 28 -4.49 -11.03 17.41
C ILE A 28 -4.76 -12.54 17.45
N LYS A 29 -5.30 -13.05 18.56
CA LYS A 29 -5.68 -14.47 18.70
C LYS A 29 -6.70 -14.93 17.66
N LEU A 30 -7.69 -14.09 17.34
CA LEU A 30 -8.67 -14.38 16.29
C LEU A 30 -8.01 -14.41 14.89
N LEU A 31 -7.11 -13.46 14.62
CA LEU A 31 -6.44 -13.32 13.33
C LEU A 31 -5.43 -14.45 13.07
N HIS A 32 -4.85 -15.05 14.10
CA HIS A 32 -3.89 -16.15 14.00
C HIS A 32 -4.41 -17.28 13.09
N ASN A 33 -5.54 -17.88 13.45
CA ASN A 33 -6.09 -19.03 12.71
C ASN A 33 -6.47 -18.66 11.27
N ARG A 34 -7.00 -17.45 11.07
CA ARG A 34 -7.35 -16.97 9.72
C ARG A 34 -6.10 -16.83 8.84
N ARG A 35 -5.04 -16.24 9.38
CA ARG A 35 -3.76 -16.02 8.66
C ARG A 35 -3.05 -17.33 8.38
N GLU A 36 -3.06 -18.27 9.33
CA GLU A 36 -2.46 -19.59 9.14
C GLU A 36 -3.11 -20.35 7.97
N LEU A 37 -4.45 -20.36 7.90
CA LEU A 37 -5.18 -20.96 6.79
C LEU A 37 -4.90 -20.25 5.45
N GLN A 38 -4.85 -18.92 5.47
CA GLN A 38 -4.52 -18.12 4.29
C GLN A 38 -3.10 -18.43 3.79
N LEU A 39 -2.11 -18.52 4.70
CA LEU A 39 -0.72 -18.86 4.37
C LEU A 39 -0.62 -20.26 3.76
N LYS A 40 -1.29 -21.25 4.34
CA LYS A 40 -1.37 -22.61 3.77
C LYS A 40 -1.94 -22.60 2.35
N HIS A 41 -3.01 -21.83 2.14
CA HIS A 41 -3.60 -21.70 0.80
C HIS A 41 -2.66 -21.03 -0.20
N MET A 42 -2.05 -19.90 0.15
CA MET A 42 -1.13 -19.18 -0.74
C MET A 42 0.12 -20.01 -1.06
N ARG A 43 0.66 -20.76 -0.10
CA ARG A 43 1.78 -21.69 -0.32
C ARG A 43 1.40 -22.81 -1.29
N LYS A 44 0.19 -23.36 -1.16
CA LYS A 44 -0.35 -24.33 -2.13
C LYS A 44 -0.47 -23.75 -3.54
N GLU A 45 -0.98 -22.53 -3.69
CA GLU A 45 -1.05 -21.86 -5.00
C GLU A 45 0.35 -21.71 -5.63
N ILE A 46 1.35 -21.34 -4.84
CA ILE A 46 2.74 -21.27 -5.31
C ILE A 46 3.23 -22.64 -5.80
N ALA A 47 2.97 -23.70 -5.04
CA ALA A 47 3.33 -25.06 -5.45
C ALA A 47 2.69 -25.45 -6.79
N GLU A 48 1.41 -25.11 -7.00
CA GLU A 48 0.71 -25.33 -8.27
C GLU A 48 1.34 -24.53 -9.43
N TYR A 49 1.74 -23.27 -9.20
CA TYR A 49 2.45 -22.46 -10.20
C TYR A 49 3.82 -23.06 -10.56
N LEU A 50 4.58 -23.54 -9.58
CA LEU A 50 5.86 -24.20 -9.82
C LEU A 50 5.69 -25.48 -10.62
N GLN A 51 4.69 -26.30 -10.29
CA GLN A 51 4.38 -27.54 -11.01
C GLN A 51 4.01 -27.29 -12.48
N ASN A 52 3.31 -26.18 -12.75
CA ASN A 52 2.91 -25.78 -14.11
C ASN A 52 4.02 -25.04 -14.89
N GLY A 53 5.21 -24.87 -14.32
CA GLY A 53 6.32 -24.11 -14.93
C GLY A 53 6.09 -22.59 -14.98
N GLN A 54 5.11 -22.08 -14.24
CA GLN A 54 4.75 -20.66 -14.20
C GLN A 54 5.61 -19.88 -13.17
N GLU A 55 6.93 -20.00 -13.27
CA GLU A 55 7.88 -19.49 -12.26
C GLU A 55 7.80 -17.97 -12.07
N ALA A 56 7.51 -17.21 -13.13
CA ALA A 56 7.35 -15.77 -13.02
C ALA A 56 6.22 -15.37 -12.07
N ILE A 57 5.10 -16.12 -12.08
CA ILE A 57 3.97 -15.89 -11.18
C ILE A 57 4.36 -16.31 -9.75
N ALA A 58 5.03 -17.46 -9.60
CA ALA A 58 5.52 -17.93 -8.30
C ALA A 58 6.46 -16.93 -7.62
N ARG A 59 7.40 -16.31 -8.37
CA ARG A 59 8.31 -15.28 -7.85
C ARG A 59 7.61 -14.02 -7.36
N ILE A 60 6.52 -13.61 -8.00
CA ILE A 60 5.71 -12.46 -7.54
C ILE A 60 4.90 -12.86 -6.31
N LYS A 61 4.28 -14.05 -6.33
CA LYS A 61 3.42 -14.53 -5.24
C LYS A 61 4.20 -14.85 -3.96
N VAL A 62 5.45 -15.30 -4.04
CA VAL A 62 6.27 -15.59 -2.85
C VAL A 62 6.57 -14.35 -2.03
N GLU A 63 6.74 -13.19 -2.67
CA GLU A 63 6.89 -11.91 -1.96
C GLU A 63 5.68 -11.62 -1.08
N HIS A 64 4.47 -11.84 -1.61
CA HIS A 64 3.24 -11.64 -0.85
C HIS A 64 3.16 -12.64 0.33
N VAL A 65 3.51 -13.91 0.11
CA VAL A 65 3.57 -14.90 1.20
C VAL A 65 4.52 -14.46 2.31
N ILE A 66 5.71 -13.97 1.97
CA ILE A 66 6.69 -13.49 2.97
C ILE A 66 6.14 -12.28 3.73
N CYS A 67 5.51 -11.33 3.04
CA CYS A 67 4.88 -10.19 3.70
C CYS A 67 3.80 -10.62 4.70
N GLU A 68 2.94 -11.57 4.34
CA GLU A 68 1.90 -12.08 5.24
C GLU A 68 2.47 -12.88 6.42
N GLN A 69 3.56 -13.64 6.21
CA GLN A 69 4.31 -14.30 7.29
C GLN A 69 4.91 -13.27 8.25
N ASN A 70 5.56 -12.24 7.73
CA ASN A 70 6.17 -11.19 8.53
C ASN A 70 5.14 -10.45 9.39
N VAL A 71 3.95 -10.18 8.84
CA VAL A 71 2.84 -9.61 9.62
C VAL A 71 2.39 -10.56 10.72
N ALA A 72 2.25 -11.86 10.44
CA ALA A 72 1.87 -12.85 11.44
C ALA A 72 2.89 -12.94 12.59
N GLU A 73 4.18 -13.02 12.27
CA GLU A 73 5.26 -13.04 13.25
C GLU A 73 5.32 -11.73 14.07
N SER A 74 5.06 -10.59 13.44
CA SER A 74 5.01 -9.31 14.17
C SER A 74 3.90 -9.28 15.21
N TYR A 75 2.78 -9.98 14.98
CA TYR A 75 1.66 -10.01 15.92
C TYR A 75 2.01 -10.74 17.21
N GLU A 76 2.86 -11.76 17.18
CA GLU A 76 3.33 -12.45 18.37
C GLU A 76 4.13 -11.51 19.29
N ILE A 77 5.00 -10.68 18.69
CA ILE A 77 5.78 -9.68 19.43
C ILE A 77 4.86 -8.58 19.97
N LEU A 78 3.89 -8.12 19.16
CA LEU A 78 2.94 -7.09 19.58
C LEU A 78 2.01 -7.57 20.70
N GLU A 79 1.61 -8.85 20.70
CA GLU A 79 0.84 -9.46 21.78
C GLU A 79 1.61 -9.39 23.10
N LEU A 80 2.87 -9.81 23.10
CA LEU A 80 3.75 -9.74 24.27
C LEU A 80 3.88 -8.31 24.80
N PHE A 81 4.09 -7.33 23.92
CA PHE A 81 4.17 -5.93 24.35
C PHE A 81 2.84 -5.41 24.89
N CYS A 82 1.70 -5.83 24.33
CA CYS A 82 0.40 -5.47 24.89
C CYS A 82 0.24 -6.00 26.33
N GLU A 83 0.64 -7.25 26.60
CA GLU A 83 0.63 -7.82 27.94
C GLU A 83 1.55 -7.08 28.91
N GLN A 84 2.78 -6.76 28.47
CA GLN A 84 3.75 -6.00 29.26
C GLN A 84 3.20 -4.63 29.68
N LEU A 85 2.54 -3.92 28.75
CA LEU A 85 1.92 -2.63 29.04
C LEU A 85 0.73 -2.78 29.99
N ILE A 86 -0.17 -3.75 29.75
CA ILE A 86 -1.34 -4.02 30.62
C ILE A 86 -0.91 -4.19 32.08
N ALA A 87 0.15 -4.96 32.33
CA ALA A 87 0.67 -5.24 33.66
C ALA A 87 1.18 -3.98 34.39
N ARG A 88 1.56 -2.93 33.64
CA ARG A 88 2.22 -1.73 34.18
C ARG A 88 1.43 -0.44 33.94
N ILE A 89 0.15 -0.53 33.58
CA ILE A 89 -0.71 0.64 33.40
C ILE A 89 -0.69 1.63 34.57
N PRO A 90 -0.72 1.21 35.85
CA PRO A 90 -0.65 2.16 36.96
C PRO A 90 0.62 3.03 36.93
N ILE A 91 1.75 2.46 36.51
CA ILE A 91 3.04 3.18 36.39
C ILE A 91 2.96 4.18 35.22
N ILE A 92 2.45 3.73 34.07
CA ILE A 92 2.23 4.58 32.88
C ILE A 92 1.29 5.74 33.22
N GLU A 93 0.23 5.51 34.01
CA GLU A 93 -0.70 6.55 34.43
C GLU A 93 -0.04 7.57 35.37
N ALA A 94 0.72 7.11 36.36
CA ALA A 94 1.31 7.96 37.39
C ALA A 94 2.45 8.85 36.88
N GLN A 95 3.27 8.36 35.95
CA GLN A 95 4.44 9.09 35.46
C GLN A 95 4.08 10.03 34.31
N ARG A 96 4.70 11.21 34.28
CA ARG A 96 4.54 12.17 33.17
C ARG A 96 5.24 11.67 31.91
N ASP A 97 6.47 11.19 32.07
CA ASP A 97 7.30 10.69 30.99
C ASP A 97 7.19 9.17 30.86
N CYS A 98 7.58 8.61 29.71
CA CYS A 98 7.54 7.17 29.50
C CYS A 98 8.65 6.49 30.33
N PRO A 99 8.32 5.50 31.18
CA PRO A 99 9.34 4.75 31.91
C PRO A 99 10.31 4.07 30.94
N VAL A 100 11.61 4.09 31.24
CA VAL A 100 12.66 3.53 30.37
C VAL A 100 12.42 2.04 30.08
N GLU A 101 12.00 1.28 31.09
CA GLU A 101 11.69 -0.16 30.97
C GLU A 101 10.50 -0.47 30.05
N LEU A 102 9.65 0.53 29.76
CA LEU A 102 8.49 0.38 28.89
C LEU A 102 8.68 1.06 27.53
N LEU A 103 9.79 1.77 27.34
CA LEU A 103 10.01 2.60 26.18
C LEU A 103 10.00 1.78 24.89
N GLU A 104 10.58 0.57 24.91
CA GLU A 104 10.55 -0.33 23.75
C GLU A 104 9.14 -0.78 23.39
N ALA A 105 8.37 -1.26 24.38
CA ALA A 105 7.00 -1.72 24.16
C ALA A 105 6.09 -0.59 23.64
N VAL A 106 6.19 0.59 24.25
CA VAL A 106 5.41 1.78 23.86
C VAL A 106 5.79 2.24 22.45
N ALA A 107 7.09 2.41 22.17
CA ALA A 107 7.57 2.84 20.87
C ALA A 107 7.20 1.84 19.77
N THR A 108 7.31 0.54 20.05
CA THR A 108 6.96 -0.52 19.10
C THR A 108 5.48 -0.52 18.75
N ILE A 109 4.59 -0.39 19.73
CA ILE A 109 3.15 -0.29 19.46
C ILE A 109 2.84 0.95 18.63
N ILE A 110 3.46 2.10 18.95
CA ILE A 110 3.28 3.34 18.16
C ILE A 110 3.68 3.13 16.70
N PHE A 111 4.85 2.54 16.47
CA PHE A 111 5.38 2.24 15.15
C PHE A 111 4.50 1.26 14.36
N ALA A 112 4.02 0.19 15.01
CA ALA A 112 3.21 -0.83 14.36
C ALA A 112 1.76 -0.39 14.09
N SER A 113 1.21 0.50 14.92
CA SER A 113 -0.20 0.95 14.85
C SER A 113 -0.69 1.35 13.44
N PRO A 114 0.01 2.20 12.66
CA PRO A 114 -0.43 2.54 11.30
C PRO A 114 -0.18 1.43 10.27
N ARG A 115 0.64 0.42 10.58
CA ARG A 115 1.05 -0.66 9.67
C ARG A 115 0.17 -1.90 9.81
N CYS A 116 -0.51 -2.07 10.95
CA CYS A 116 -1.39 -3.20 11.24
C CYS A 116 -2.87 -2.80 11.14
N SER A 117 -3.40 -2.66 9.91
CA SER A 117 -4.79 -2.22 9.66
C SER A 117 -5.87 -3.13 10.25
N ASP A 118 -5.59 -4.43 10.41
CA ASP A 118 -6.50 -5.39 11.04
C ASP A 118 -6.61 -5.24 12.57
N LEU A 119 -5.74 -4.42 13.17
CA LEU A 119 -5.67 -4.13 14.61
C LEU A 119 -6.00 -2.65 14.89
N PRO A 120 -7.25 -2.19 14.65
CA PRO A 120 -7.64 -0.80 14.87
C PRO A 120 -7.52 -0.37 16.34
N GLU A 121 -7.50 -1.30 17.28
CA GLU A 121 -7.24 -1.08 18.70
C GLU A 121 -5.86 -0.49 18.96
N LEU A 122 -4.82 -0.90 18.21
CA LEU A 122 -3.47 -0.33 18.36
C LEU A 122 -3.46 1.15 17.97
N LEU A 123 -4.20 1.54 16.93
CA LEU A 123 -4.35 2.94 16.56
C LEU A 123 -5.02 3.76 17.68
N GLN A 124 -5.98 3.18 18.40
CA GLN A 124 -6.57 3.82 19.58
C GLN A 124 -5.54 3.97 20.71
N VAL A 125 -4.73 2.94 20.96
CA VAL A 125 -3.62 3.01 21.93
C VAL A 125 -2.63 4.11 21.54
N ARG A 126 -2.24 4.21 20.26
CA ARG A 126 -1.38 5.30 19.76
C ARG A 126 -1.97 6.68 20.06
N ASN A 127 -3.27 6.87 19.85
CA ASN A 127 -3.96 8.15 20.10
C ASN A 127 -3.99 8.49 21.59
N LEU A 128 -4.20 7.50 22.45
CA LEU A 128 -4.09 7.65 23.91
C LEU A 128 -2.66 8.05 24.31
N LEU A 129 -1.65 7.36 23.77
CA LEU A 129 -0.24 7.65 24.02
C LEU A 129 0.17 9.04 23.51
N THR A 130 -0.40 9.48 22.38
CA THR A 130 -0.23 10.85 21.86
C THR A 130 -0.74 11.89 22.85
N THR A 131 -1.87 11.60 23.49
CA THR A 131 -2.45 12.49 24.50
C THR A 131 -1.62 12.50 25.79
N LYS A 132 -1.02 11.35 26.14
CA LYS A 132 -0.24 11.16 27.37
C LYS A 132 1.19 11.73 27.28
N TYR A 133 1.91 11.44 26.19
CA TYR A 133 3.34 11.77 26.03
C TYR A 133 3.62 12.84 24.96
N GLY A 134 2.58 13.28 24.24
CA GLY A 134 2.69 14.32 23.22
C GLY A 134 3.02 13.79 21.82
N LYS A 135 2.81 14.66 20.83
CA LYS A 135 2.97 14.33 19.40
C LYS A 135 4.43 14.06 19.03
N GLU A 136 5.38 14.83 19.56
CA GLU A 136 6.81 14.65 19.25
C GLU A 136 7.33 13.27 19.66
N PHE A 137 6.92 12.79 20.83
CA PHE A 137 7.27 11.44 21.29
C PHE A 137 6.74 10.37 20.33
N VAL A 138 5.47 10.49 19.92
CA VAL A 138 4.83 9.55 19.00
C VAL A 138 5.44 9.61 17.60
N SER A 139 5.69 10.80 17.06
CA SER A 139 6.37 10.96 15.77
C SER A 139 7.78 10.40 15.78
N ALA A 140 8.54 10.58 16.88
CA ALA A 140 9.87 10.00 17.00
C ALA A 140 9.88 8.48 16.83
N ALA A 141 8.94 7.79 17.49
CA ALA A 141 8.80 6.35 17.35
C ALA A 141 8.24 5.93 15.98
N ALA A 142 7.26 6.66 15.45
CA ALA A 142 6.63 6.33 14.16
C ALA A 142 7.58 6.47 12.96
N GLU A 143 8.47 7.47 13.02
CA GLU A 143 9.43 7.84 11.96
C GLU A 143 10.82 7.21 12.17
N LEU A 144 11.00 6.39 13.22
CA LEU A 144 12.28 5.77 13.57
C LEU A 144 13.42 6.80 13.72
N ARG A 145 13.16 7.93 14.41
CA ARG A 145 14.20 8.93 14.71
C ARG A 145 15.35 8.29 15.51
N PRO A 146 16.57 8.88 15.47
CA PRO A 146 17.63 8.53 16.41
C PRO A 146 17.08 8.54 17.84
N ASP A 147 17.44 7.55 18.64
CA ASP A 147 16.93 7.29 20.00
C ASP A 147 15.51 6.70 20.08
N SER A 148 14.86 6.38 18.95
CA SER A 148 13.63 5.57 18.98
C SER A 148 13.95 4.14 19.43
N CYS A 149 13.34 3.70 20.52
CA CYS A 149 13.55 2.35 21.07
C CYS A 149 12.64 1.30 20.43
N VAL A 150 12.30 1.43 19.15
CA VAL A 150 11.41 0.48 18.48
C VAL A 150 12.12 -0.88 18.35
N ASN A 151 11.40 -1.96 18.62
CA ASN A 151 11.92 -3.31 18.51
C ASN A 151 12.39 -3.60 17.08
N ARG A 152 13.65 -4.05 16.94
CA ARG A 152 14.32 -4.21 15.64
C ARG A 152 13.64 -5.24 14.74
N LEU A 153 13.14 -6.34 15.31
CA LEU A 153 12.46 -7.38 14.54
C LEU A 153 11.14 -6.84 13.98
N VAL A 154 10.39 -6.08 14.78
CA VAL A 154 9.15 -5.45 14.28
C VAL A 154 9.44 -4.44 13.18
N ILE A 155 10.54 -3.68 13.25
CA ILE A 155 10.97 -2.80 12.16
C ILE A 155 11.21 -3.61 10.90
N GLU A 156 12.04 -4.65 10.98
CA GLU A 156 12.38 -5.49 9.84
C GLU A 156 11.14 -6.11 9.20
N LYS A 157 10.24 -6.67 10.02
CA LYS A 157 9.05 -7.40 9.59
C LYS A 157 7.96 -6.50 9.01
N LEU A 158 7.77 -5.29 9.54
CA LEU A 158 6.71 -4.36 9.11
C LEU A 158 7.21 -3.24 8.18
N SER A 159 8.47 -3.27 7.77
CA SER A 159 9.00 -2.32 6.78
C SER A 159 8.48 -2.62 5.38
N VAL A 160 8.27 -1.57 4.58
CA VAL A 160 7.68 -1.64 3.22
C VAL A 160 8.70 -2.11 2.16
N GLY A 161 9.82 -2.71 2.58
CA GLY A 161 10.86 -3.18 1.67
C GLY A 161 10.52 -4.51 1.02
N ALA A 162 10.95 -4.71 -0.23
CA ALA A 162 10.91 -6.03 -0.85
C ALA A 162 11.80 -7.02 -0.06
N PRO A 163 11.35 -8.26 0.19
CA PRO A 163 12.18 -9.28 0.82
C PRO A 163 13.46 -9.52 0.02
N SER A 164 14.53 -9.93 0.70
CA SER A 164 15.79 -10.24 0.03
C SER A 164 15.61 -11.36 -1.01
N VAL A 165 16.46 -11.36 -2.03
CA VAL A 165 16.47 -12.42 -3.06
C VAL A 165 16.63 -13.79 -2.41
N GLU A 166 17.53 -13.88 -1.44
CA GLU A 166 17.85 -15.09 -0.70
C GLU A 166 16.60 -15.58 0.03
N ARG A 167 15.88 -14.70 0.74
CA ARG A 167 14.67 -15.10 1.46
C ARG A 167 13.57 -15.57 0.53
N ARG A 168 13.41 -14.93 -0.64
CA ARG A 168 12.44 -15.38 -1.66
C ARG A 168 12.79 -16.77 -2.19
N LEU A 169 14.06 -17.03 -2.48
CA LEU A 169 14.55 -18.33 -2.92
C LEU A 169 14.35 -19.41 -1.86
N ASP A 170 14.69 -19.12 -0.62
CA ASP A 170 14.56 -20.06 0.49
C ASP A 170 13.09 -20.47 0.67
N VAL A 171 12.15 -19.52 0.67
CA VAL A 171 10.72 -19.83 0.80
C VAL A 171 10.20 -20.63 -0.40
N LEU A 172 10.66 -20.36 -1.62
CA LEU A 172 10.30 -21.17 -2.79
C LEU A 172 10.81 -22.62 -2.65
N LYS A 173 12.04 -22.81 -2.16
CA LYS A 173 12.63 -24.13 -1.89
C LYS A 173 11.85 -24.85 -0.79
N GLU A 174 11.55 -24.18 0.32
CA GLU A 174 10.71 -24.71 1.41
C GLU A 174 9.35 -25.20 0.89
N ILE A 175 8.69 -24.43 0.03
CA ILE A 175 7.39 -24.81 -0.57
C ILE A 175 7.55 -26.00 -1.51
N SER A 176 8.60 -26.03 -2.34
CA SER A 176 8.87 -27.16 -3.22
C SER A 176 9.06 -28.45 -2.43
N GLU A 177 9.80 -28.39 -1.32
CA GLU A 177 10.03 -29.54 -0.43
C GLU A 177 8.73 -29.96 0.28
N GLU A 178 7.97 -29.01 0.83
CA GLU A 178 6.68 -29.25 1.51
C GLU A 178 5.68 -30.03 0.64
N TYR A 179 5.61 -29.70 -0.65
CA TYR A 179 4.70 -30.33 -1.62
C TYR A 179 5.37 -31.44 -2.47
N ASN A 180 6.59 -31.85 -2.12
CA ASN A 180 7.35 -32.92 -2.80
C ASN A 180 7.52 -32.70 -4.32
N LEU A 181 7.73 -31.45 -4.72
CA LEU A 181 7.96 -31.07 -6.11
C LEU A 181 9.43 -31.26 -6.49
N ARG A 182 9.68 -31.81 -7.69
CA ARG A 182 11.02 -31.83 -8.31
C ARG A 182 11.27 -30.54 -9.09
N TRP A 183 11.27 -29.42 -8.38
CA TRP A 183 11.56 -28.11 -8.97
C TRP A 183 13.07 -27.83 -9.00
N ASP A 184 13.57 -27.31 -10.13
CA ASP A 184 14.95 -26.85 -10.30
C ASP A 184 15.01 -25.32 -10.13
N SER A 185 15.69 -24.85 -9.08
CA SER A 185 15.77 -23.43 -8.76
C SER A 185 16.70 -22.63 -9.69
N THR A 186 17.51 -23.27 -10.53
CA THR A 186 18.56 -22.59 -11.32
C THR A 186 18.02 -21.49 -12.24
N SER A 187 16.85 -21.69 -12.85
CA SER A 187 16.17 -20.69 -13.68
C SER A 187 15.81 -19.44 -12.86
N THR A 188 15.17 -19.64 -11.72
CA THR A 188 14.73 -18.57 -10.84
C THR A 188 15.89 -17.85 -10.15
N GLU A 189 16.96 -18.56 -9.78
CA GLU A 189 18.20 -17.96 -9.26
C GLU A 189 18.88 -17.04 -10.27
N LYS A 190 18.92 -17.45 -11.54
CA LYS A 190 19.44 -16.61 -12.64
C LYS A 190 18.59 -15.37 -12.84
N GLU A 191 17.26 -15.50 -12.81
CA GLU A 191 16.35 -14.35 -12.93
C GLU A 191 16.54 -13.35 -11.79
N PHE A 192 16.67 -13.82 -10.54
CA PHE A 192 16.94 -12.92 -9.42
C PHE A 192 18.33 -12.27 -9.46
N SER A 193 19.30 -12.90 -10.11
CA SER A 193 20.66 -12.37 -10.28
C SER A 193 20.77 -11.28 -11.36
N LYS A 194 19.74 -11.12 -12.21
CA LYS A 194 19.70 -10.03 -13.19
C LYS A 194 19.63 -8.71 -12.45
N LYS A 195 20.70 -7.92 -12.52
CA LYS A 195 20.65 -6.50 -12.15
C LYS A 195 19.68 -5.84 -13.12
N HIS A 196 18.63 -5.20 -12.61
CA HIS A 196 17.86 -4.26 -13.43
C HIS A 196 18.84 -3.18 -13.88
N GLU A 197 19.06 -3.05 -15.19
CA GLU A 197 19.70 -1.85 -15.71
C GLU A 197 18.81 -0.68 -15.30
N ASP A 198 19.36 0.20 -14.49
CA ASP A 198 18.68 1.40 -14.01
C ASP A 198 18.47 2.30 -15.23
N LEU A 199 17.30 2.19 -15.86
CA LEU A 199 16.91 2.98 -17.04
C LEU A 199 16.80 4.50 -16.75
N LEU A 200 17.20 4.93 -15.55
CA LEU A 200 17.34 6.31 -15.12
C LEU A 200 18.76 6.87 -15.27
N ASP A 201 19.75 6.10 -15.74
CA ASP A 201 21.02 6.68 -16.19
C ASP A 201 20.84 7.30 -17.60
N GLY A 202 20.46 8.58 -17.61
CA GLY A 202 20.22 9.39 -18.80
C GLY A 202 21.48 9.73 -19.60
N SER A 203 22.25 8.72 -20.01
CA SER A 203 23.43 8.89 -20.86
C SER A 203 23.33 7.98 -22.08
N ILE A 204 22.51 8.36 -23.07
CA ILE A 204 22.64 7.83 -24.43
C ILE A 204 23.88 8.51 -25.05
N PRO A 205 24.98 7.79 -25.35
CA PRO A 205 26.06 8.36 -26.14
C PRO A 205 25.60 8.41 -27.59
N ILE A 206 25.32 9.62 -28.08
CA ILE A 206 25.14 9.87 -29.52
C ILE A 206 26.49 9.61 -30.19
N THR A 207 26.64 8.42 -30.76
CA THR A 207 27.76 8.07 -31.63
C THR A 207 27.63 8.81 -32.96
N ASN A 208 28.21 10.00 -33.03
CA ASN A 208 28.48 10.70 -34.29
C ASN A 208 29.59 9.95 -35.07
N LYS A 209 29.23 9.32 -36.19
CA LYS A 209 30.20 8.99 -37.25
C LYS A 209 30.20 10.09 -38.32
N PRO A 210 31.34 10.71 -38.63
CA PRO A 210 31.43 11.74 -39.66
C PRO A 210 31.72 11.11 -41.03
N SER A 211 31.03 11.57 -42.07
CA SER A 211 31.44 11.39 -43.46
C SER A 211 31.47 12.75 -44.15
N SER A 212 32.68 13.16 -44.52
CA SER A 212 33.05 14.41 -45.18
C SER A 212 32.45 14.56 -46.60
N ILE A 213 32.19 15.81 -47.02
CA ILE A 213 32.92 16.54 -48.09
C ILE A 213 32.05 17.71 -48.66
N LYS A 214 32.65 18.92 -48.58
CA LYS A 214 32.58 20.14 -49.42
C LYS A 214 31.33 21.07 -49.47
N ALA A 215 31.51 22.21 -48.78
CA ALA A 215 31.66 23.60 -49.26
C ALA A 215 30.69 24.20 -50.31
N GLY A 216 30.00 25.27 -49.90
CA GLY A 216 29.41 26.31 -50.76
C GLY A 216 28.41 27.19 -49.98
N PRO A 217 28.49 28.53 -49.99
CA PRO A 217 27.79 29.39 -49.02
C PRO A 217 26.47 30.01 -49.52
N THR A 218 25.85 30.75 -48.60
CA THR A 218 24.85 31.85 -48.73
C THR A 218 23.35 31.55 -48.77
N GLU A 219 22.69 32.06 -47.71
CA GLU A 219 21.32 32.59 -47.53
C GLU A 219 20.76 33.40 -48.75
N PRO A 220 19.49 33.89 -48.74
CA PRO A 220 18.37 33.70 -47.80
C PRO A 220 16.97 33.56 -48.47
N THR A 221 15.94 33.45 -47.62
CA THR A 221 14.58 34.07 -47.73
C THR A 221 13.37 33.21 -48.18
N LEU A 222 12.36 33.20 -47.29
CA LEU A 222 10.93 32.88 -47.46
C LEU A 222 10.27 33.67 -48.63
N PRO A 223 9.18 33.21 -49.30
CA PRO A 223 7.84 33.17 -48.66
C PRO A 223 6.80 32.12 -49.15
N SER A 224 5.72 32.07 -48.37
CA SER A 224 4.41 31.38 -48.38
C SER A 224 3.78 30.83 -49.68
N PRO A 225 2.97 29.74 -49.59
CA PRO A 225 2.34 29.08 -50.74
C PRO A 225 0.91 29.56 -51.06
N LYS A 226 0.53 29.43 -52.33
CA LYS A 226 -0.83 29.64 -52.88
C LYS A 226 -1.40 28.32 -53.43
N THR A 227 -2.70 28.11 -53.17
CA THR A 227 -3.78 27.59 -54.06
C THR A 227 -3.61 26.19 -54.69
N THR A 228 -4.39 25.16 -54.34
CA THR A 228 -5.80 24.82 -54.65
C THR A 228 -5.93 23.70 -55.70
N SER A 229 -6.89 22.79 -55.46
CA SER A 229 -7.56 21.89 -56.43
C SER A 229 -6.76 20.66 -56.90
N GLY A 230 -7.27 19.42 -56.95
CA GLY A 230 -8.58 18.85 -56.68
C GLY A 230 -8.67 17.40 -57.23
N ARG A 231 -9.52 16.58 -56.57
CA ARG A 231 -10.26 15.38 -57.01
C ARG A 231 -9.64 13.98 -57.27
N ASP A 232 -10.20 13.04 -56.49
CA ASP A 232 -10.83 11.72 -56.79
C ASP A 232 -9.97 10.49 -57.17
N ARG A 233 -9.82 9.52 -56.24
CA ARG A 233 -10.47 8.17 -56.12
C ARG A 233 -9.94 7.13 -57.15
N VAL A 234 -9.67 5.83 -56.89
CA VAL A 234 -9.76 4.87 -55.77
C VAL A 234 -9.13 3.55 -56.28
N HIS A 235 -8.25 2.86 -55.53
CA HIS A 235 -8.23 1.40 -55.26
C HIS A 235 -6.90 0.98 -54.59
N GLY A 236 -7.00 0.10 -53.60
CA GLY A 236 -6.01 -0.10 -52.54
C GLY A 236 -4.80 -0.96 -52.90
N ILE A 237 -3.85 -0.96 -51.96
CA ILE A 237 -3.18 -2.10 -51.32
C ILE A 237 -2.21 -1.51 -50.26
N ASP A 238 -2.31 -2.04 -49.04
CA ASP A 238 -1.34 -2.14 -47.94
C ASP A 238 -0.53 -0.96 -47.34
N GLU A 239 -0.25 -1.16 -46.05
CA GLU A 239 0.86 -0.62 -45.23
C GLU A 239 0.93 0.86 -44.79
N THR A 240 0.94 0.98 -43.45
CA THR A 240 1.73 1.90 -42.61
C THR A 240 1.36 3.38 -42.44
N ARG A 241 1.44 3.75 -41.14
CA ARG A 241 1.92 5.02 -40.56
C ARG A 241 0.98 6.23 -40.51
N ALA A 242 0.65 6.54 -39.24
CA ALA A 242 0.99 7.81 -38.60
C ALA A 242 0.49 9.11 -39.26
N SER A 243 -0.75 9.48 -38.94
CA SER A 243 -1.13 10.87 -38.65
C SER A 243 -2.61 10.91 -38.27
N ASN A 244 -2.96 10.70 -36.99
CA ASN A 244 -4.27 11.11 -36.43
C ASN A 244 -4.34 11.07 -34.89
N SER A 245 -3.25 10.82 -34.18
CA SER A 245 -3.28 10.55 -32.74
C SER A 245 -3.68 11.73 -31.84
N SER A 246 -3.71 12.98 -32.35
CA SER A 246 -4.05 14.16 -31.54
C SER A 246 -5.55 14.46 -31.51
N SER A 247 -6.31 14.15 -32.57
CA SER A 247 -7.76 14.45 -32.62
C SER A 247 -8.54 13.42 -31.80
N ASP A 248 -8.24 12.14 -31.99
CA ASP A 248 -8.88 11.04 -31.26
C ASP A 248 -8.59 11.08 -29.76
N ALA A 249 -7.41 11.56 -29.37
CA ALA A 249 -7.03 11.70 -27.97
C ALA A 249 -7.82 12.84 -27.28
N MET A 250 -7.99 13.98 -27.96
CA MET A 250 -8.81 15.08 -27.42
C MET A 250 -10.29 14.72 -27.36
N GLU A 251 -10.81 14.03 -28.37
CA GLU A 251 -12.21 13.60 -28.38
C GLU A 251 -12.51 12.59 -27.26
N ARG A 252 -11.59 11.65 -27.01
CA ARG A 252 -11.71 10.72 -25.87
C ARG A 252 -11.60 11.44 -24.52
N ALA A 253 -10.73 12.45 -24.40
CA ALA A 253 -10.62 13.24 -23.18
C ALA A 253 -11.89 14.07 -22.90
N GLN A 254 -12.48 14.67 -23.94
CA GLN A 254 -13.74 15.41 -23.84
C GLN A 254 -14.91 14.48 -23.50
N ALA A 255 -14.96 13.28 -24.09
CA ALA A 255 -15.97 12.28 -23.75
C ALA A 255 -15.85 11.82 -22.29
N ALA A 256 -14.64 11.62 -21.78
CA ALA A 256 -14.40 11.25 -20.38
C ALA A 256 -14.82 12.36 -19.40
N LEU A 257 -14.55 13.63 -19.73
CA LEU A 257 -15.01 14.80 -18.97
C LEU A 257 -16.54 14.87 -18.92
N ALA A 258 -17.22 14.70 -20.05
CA ALA A 258 -18.68 14.72 -20.10
C ALA A 258 -19.32 13.57 -19.28
N VAL A 259 -18.67 12.41 -19.22
CA VAL A 259 -19.11 11.28 -18.37
C VAL A 259 -18.93 11.61 -16.88
N ALA A 260 -17.79 12.21 -16.51
CA ALA A 260 -17.51 12.61 -15.13
C ALA A 260 -18.51 13.67 -14.63
N GLU A 261 -18.84 14.68 -15.45
CA GLU A 261 -19.83 15.71 -15.10
C GLU A 261 -21.24 15.13 -14.91
N ARG A 262 -21.65 14.18 -15.76
CA ARG A 262 -22.94 13.49 -15.59
C ARG A 262 -22.99 12.66 -14.32
N ALA A 263 -21.91 11.98 -13.97
CA ALA A 263 -21.81 11.20 -12.72
C ALA A 263 -21.85 12.12 -11.49
N LEU A 264 -21.24 13.30 -11.58
CA LEU A 264 -21.26 14.28 -10.50
C LEU A 264 -22.67 14.89 -10.34
N ALA A 265 -23.34 15.23 -11.45
CA ALA A 265 -24.73 15.71 -11.43
C ALA A 265 -25.71 14.67 -10.85
N SER A 266 -25.54 13.38 -11.18
CA SER A 266 -26.38 12.31 -10.63
C SER A 266 -26.13 12.09 -9.14
N ALA A 267 -24.87 12.19 -8.68
CA ALA A 267 -24.52 12.12 -7.26
C ALA A 267 -25.13 13.28 -6.46
N HIS A 268 -25.11 14.51 -6.99
CA HIS A 268 -25.77 15.65 -6.36
C HIS A 268 -27.30 15.50 -6.32
N ALA A 269 -27.93 15.02 -7.40
CA ALA A 269 -29.36 14.75 -7.41
C ALA A 269 -29.76 13.69 -6.36
N ALA A 270 -28.96 12.63 -6.21
CA ALA A 270 -29.16 11.62 -5.17
C ALA A 270 -28.97 12.20 -3.75
N ALA A 271 -28.00 13.10 -3.55
CA ALA A 271 -27.78 13.79 -2.29
C ALA A 271 -28.95 14.72 -1.91
N GLU A 272 -29.58 15.39 -2.87
CA GLU A 272 -30.76 16.23 -2.59
C GLU A 272 -32.01 15.39 -2.29
N LEU A 273 -32.21 14.25 -2.98
CA LEU A 273 -33.30 13.33 -2.66
C LEU A 273 -33.19 12.73 -1.25
N THR A 274 -31.96 12.52 -0.75
CA THR A 274 -31.74 12.04 0.62
C THR A 274 -32.01 13.13 1.66
N LYS A 275 -31.66 14.39 1.39
CA LYS A 275 -32.05 15.53 2.25
C LYS A 275 -33.57 15.74 2.30
N VAL A 276 -34.27 15.62 1.17
CA VAL A 276 -35.73 15.74 1.11
C VAL A 276 -36.42 14.61 1.87
N LYS A 277 -35.91 13.37 1.81
CA LYS A 277 -36.42 12.25 2.63
C LYS A 277 -36.23 12.46 4.13
N LEU A 278 -35.11 13.05 4.55
CA LEU A 278 -34.85 13.37 5.96
C LEU A 278 -35.77 14.49 6.48
N PHE A 279 -36.04 15.52 5.68
CA PHE A 279 -36.97 16.59 6.05
C PHE A 279 -38.44 16.12 6.08
N SER A 280 -38.85 15.24 5.15
CA SER A 280 -40.21 14.68 5.13
C SER A 280 -40.51 13.78 6.34
N GLN A 281 -39.52 13.02 6.83
CA GLN A 281 -39.68 12.20 8.04
C GLN A 281 -39.69 13.04 9.32
N GLY A 282 -38.99 14.18 9.37
CA GLY A 282 -38.98 15.08 10.53
C GLY A 282 -40.32 15.80 10.78
N SER A 283 -41.10 16.09 9.73
CA SER A 283 -42.40 16.76 9.89
C SER A 283 -43.54 15.83 10.31
N LYS A 284 -43.47 14.52 10.01
CA LYS A 284 -44.49 13.55 10.47
C LYS A 284 -44.39 13.20 11.96
N ALA A 285 -43.23 13.46 12.60
CA ALA A 285 -43.02 13.16 14.01
C ALA A 285 -43.56 14.24 14.98
N LYS A 286 -44.07 15.38 14.48
CA LYS A 286 -44.57 16.50 15.32
C LYS A 286 -46.10 16.56 15.49
N HIS A 287 -46.86 15.59 14.98
CA HIS A 287 -48.34 15.61 15.05
C HIS A 287 -48.97 14.52 15.93
N PHE A 288 -48.20 13.84 16.77
CA PHE A 288 -48.73 13.05 17.87
C PHE A 288 -48.14 13.58 19.18
N GLY A 289 -48.81 14.57 19.74
CA GLY A 289 -48.62 15.13 21.08
C GLY A 289 -49.96 15.65 21.55
#